data_AF-A0A1D7NP13-F1
#
_entry.id   AF-A0A1D7NP13-F1
#
_cell.length_a   1.000
_cell.length_b   1.000
_cell.length_c   1.000
_cell.angle_alpha   90.00
_cell.angle_beta   90.00
_cell.angle_gamma   90.00
#
_symmetry.space_group_name_H-M   'P 1'
#
loop_
_entity.id
_entity.type
_entity.pdbx_description
1 polymer ?
#
loop_
_entity_poly.entity_id
_entity_poly.type
_entity_poly.pdbx_seq_one_letter_code
_entity_poly.pdbx_strand_id
1 'polypeptide(L)'
;MSNVAGKAYGMTVITPMSLRLGWLNRWIFRFARSFPAALSGLMGLRFIHFARWVIIPRKAWPSLGQEQEALERDQMLFLSNFNGTWDQYIDAFADGIPTGLDLFWYKNARYPGSVPITPFKSYIRANQIDCDFYYNATPGAAYRDIISALRVRRVLLELATIHANTTPEVFAVFYREKLLSVQNDLTTQGYSPVASMETDLAEQHRQKSNRIASAMVEAERAVEKIDEDI
;
A
#
# COMPACT_ATOMS: atom_id res chain seq x y z
N MET A 1 -12.11 -13.15 0.93
CA MET A 1 -12.83 -11.96 0.45
C MET A 1 -11.85 -10.80 0.51
N SER A 2 -11.67 -10.06 -0.58
CA SER A 2 -10.43 -9.29 -0.77
C SER A 2 -10.56 -7.83 -0.34
N ASN A 3 -9.49 -7.32 0.28
CA ASN A 3 -9.13 -5.90 0.39
C ASN A 3 -9.03 -5.18 -0.96
N VAL A 4 -9.58 -5.72 -2.04
CA VAL A 4 -9.38 -5.33 -3.43
C VAL A 4 -10.71 -4.96 -4.05
N ALA A 5 -10.77 -3.78 -4.66
CA ALA A 5 -11.87 -3.31 -5.49
C ALA A 5 -11.31 -2.89 -6.87
N GLY A 6 -11.41 -3.80 -7.84
CA GLY A 6 -10.86 -3.62 -9.19
C GLY A 6 -9.34 -3.47 -9.18
N LYS A 7 -8.84 -2.25 -9.41
CA LYS A 7 -7.40 -1.94 -9.38
C LYS A 7 -6.88 -1.45 -8.03
N ALA A 8 -7.77 -1.17 -7.08
CA ALA A 8 -7.41 -0.58 -5.80
C ALA A 8 -7.34 -1.63 -4.69
N TYR A 9 -6.38 -1.47 -3.79
CA TYR A 9 -6.25 -2.22 -2.54
C TYR A 9 -6.47 -1.28 -1.36
N GLY A 10 -7.28 -1.69 -0.39
CA GLY A 10 -7.50 -1.01 0.88
C GLY A 10 -6.81 -1.74 2.02
N MET A 11 -5.84 -1.10 2.66
CA MET A 11 -5.06 -1.67 3.75
C MET A 11 -5.42 -0.99 5.07
N THR A 12 -5.71 -1.81 6.08
CA THR A 12 -5.94 -1.36 7.45
C THR A 12 -4.97 -2.06 8.39
N VAL A 13 -4.16 -1.30 9.13
CA VAL A 13 -3.19 -1.83 10.08
C VAL A 13 -3.42 -1.19 11.43
N ILE A 14 -3.59 -2.00 12.48
CA ILE A 14 -3.73 -1.52 13.86
C ILE A 14 -2.54 -2.01 14.65
N THR A 15 -1.76 -1.08 15.18
CA THR A 15 -0.55 -1.40 15.96
C THR A 15 -0.62 -0.80 17.36
N PRO A 16 -0.32 -1.57 18.41
CA PRO A 16 -0.30 -1.04 19.77
C PRO A 16 0.91 -0.13 19.97
N MET A 17 0.69 1.04 20.56
CA MET A 17 1.77 1.98 20.90
C MET A 17 2.55 1.49 22.13
N SER A 18 3.79 1.93 22.30
CA SER A 18 4.56 1.63 23.52
C SER A 18 3.90 2.21 24.77
N LEU A 19 3.86 1.43 25.85
CA LEU A 19 3.39 1.85 27.16
C LEU A 19 4.19 3.04 27.73
N ARG A 20 5.51 3.06 27.51
CA ARG A 20 6.41 4.07 28.11
C ARG A 20 6.58 5.30 27.23
N LEU A 21 6.57 5.10 25.92
CA LEU A 21 6.99 6.12 24.94
C LEU A 21 5.89 6.51 23.95
N GLY A 22 4.68 5.94 24.05
CA GLY A 22 3.57 6.27 23.15
C GLY A 22 3.16 7.75 23.19
N TRP A 23 3.42 8.45 24.30
CA TRP A 23 3.21 9.90 24.39
C TRP A 23 4.09 10.70 23.43
N LEU A 24 5.29 10.21 23.09
CA LEU A 24 6.21 10.87 22.17
C LEU A 24 5.67 10.86 20.73
N ASN A 25 5.02 9.76 20.32
CA ASN A 25 4.37 9.68 19.02
C ASN A 25 3.27 10.72 18.87
N ARG A 26 2.49 11.00 19.92
CA ARG A 26 1.48 12.07 19.87
C ARG A 26 2.12 13.43 19.55
N TRP A 27 3.30 13.70 20.09
CA TRP A 27 4.05 14.91 19.75
C TRP A 27 4.60 14.87 18.33
N ILE A 28 5.21 13.77 17.91
CA ILE A 28 5.70 13.57 16.54
C ILE A 28 4.58 13.84 15.54
N PHE A 29 3.38 13.28 15.73
CA PHE A 29 2.24 13.51 14.85
C PHE A 29 1.75 14.96 14.86
N ARG A 30 1.75 15.63 16.03
CA ARG A 30 1.38 17.05 16.14
C ARG A 30 2.35 17.94 15.36
N PHE A 31 3.65 17.67 15.44
CA PHE A 31 4.68 18.43 14.72
C PHE A 31 4.76 18.06 13.24
N ALA A 32 4.73 16.78 12.87
CA ALA A 32 4.77 16.32 11.49
C ALA A 32 3.64 16.90 10.63
N ARG A 33 2.44 17.10 11.21
CA ARG A 33 1.32 17.79 10.53
C ARG A 33 1.67 19.23 10.10
N SER A 34 2.60 19.87 10.80
CA SER A 34 3.05 21.24 10.52
C SER A 34 4.18 21.30 9.48
N PHE A 35 4.78 20.16 9.10
CA PHE A 35 5.92 20.08 8.19
C PHE A 35 5.69 19.04 7.07
N PRO A 36 4.78 19.32 6.11
CA PRO A 36 4.43 18.38 5.03
C PRO A 36 5.62 18.02 4.11
N ALA A 37 6.69 18.81 4.10
CA ALA A 37 7.92 18.51 3.35
C ALA A 37 8.61 17.22 3.81
N ALA A 38 8.47 16.81 5.09
CA ALA A 38 8.98 15.53 5.58
C ALA A 38 8.28 14.33 4.92
N LEU A 39 7.14 14.57 4.26
CA LEU A 39 6.34 13.58 3.52
C LEU A 39 6.42 13.78 2.02
N SER A 40 7.29 14.67 1.53
CA SER A 40 7.41 14.97 0.08
C SER A 40 7.76 13.73 -0.76
N GLY A 41 8.52 12.78 -0.20
CA GLY A 41 8.78 11.48 -0.82
C GLY A 41 7.51 10.68 -1.14
N LEU A 42 6.43 10.84 -0.34
CA LEU A 42 5.15 10.15 -0.60
C LEU A 42 4.45 10.71 -1.84
N MET A 43 4.66 11.99 -2.17
CA MET A 43 4.03 12.60 -3.35
C MET A 43 4.61 12.08 -4.67
N GLY A 44 5.81 11.49 -4.65
CA GLY A 44 6.42 10.86 -5.82
C GLY A 44 5.79 9.51 -6.21
N LEU A 45 5.16 8.83 -5.25
CA LEU A 45 4.56 7.52 -5.43
C LEU A 45 3.14 7.68 -6.02
N ARG A 46 3.07 7.89 -7.34
CA ARG A 46 1.83 8.13 -8.13
C ARG A 46 0.94 6.88 -8.29
N PHE A 47 0.73 6.16 -7.20
CA PHE A 47 -0.16 5.00 -7.06
C PHE A 47 -0.87 4.96 -5.70
N ILE A 48 -0.51 5.82 -4.75
CA ILE A 48 -1.22 5.96 -3.46
C ILE A 48 -2.37 6.96 -3.65
N HIS A 49 -3.58 6.54 -3.32
CA HIS A 49 -4.78 7.37 -3.38
C HIS A 49 -4.96 8.16 -2.09
N PHE A 50 -4.70 7.47 -0.97
CA PHE A 50 -4.92 7.99 0.36
C PHE A 50 -4.04 7.22 1.35
N ALA A 51 -3.45 7.92 2.31
CA ALA A 51 -2.76 7.32 3.44
C ALA A 51 -3.02 8.17 4.69
N ARG A 52 -3.35 7.52 5.81
CA ARG A 52 -3.66 8.21 7.06
C ARG A 52 -3.25 7.41 8.27
N TRP A 53 -2.61 8.11 9.20
CA TRP A 53 -2.36 7.63 10.54
C TRP A 53 -3.30 8.31 11.53
N VAL A 54 -3.83 7.54 12.46
CA VAL A 54 -4.72 7.99 13.52
C VAL A 54 -4.28 7.32 14.82
N ILE A 55 -4.11 8.12 15.87
CA ILE A 55 -3.92 7.59 17.22
C ILE A 55 -5.29 7.52 17.90
N ILE A 56 -5.67 6.33 18.33
CA ILE A 56 -6.90 6.06 19.08
C ILE A 56 -6.52 5.82 20.54
N PRO A 57 -6.88 6.72 21.46
CA PRO A 57 -6.63 6.52 22.88
C PRO A 57 -7.34 5.26 23.38
N ARG A 58 -6.68 4.52 24.28
CA ARG A 58 -7.22 3.27 24.84
C ARG A 58 -8.62 3.39 25.46
N LYS A 59 -8.97 4.57 25.97
CA LYS A 59 -10.28 4.87 26.59
C LYS A 59 -11.33 5.45 25.64
N ALA A 60 -10.95 5.70 24.38
CA ALA A 60 -11.82 6.37 23.40
C ALA A 60 -12.54 5.38 22.46
N TRP A 61 -12.38 4.07 22.68
CA TRP A 61 -13.05 3.05 21.90
C TRP A 61 -14.55 3.03 22.20
N PRO A 62 -15.40 2.96 21.16
CA PRO A 62 -16.84 2.97 21.34
C PRO A 62 -17.34 1.67 21.98
N SER A 63 -18.30 1.79 22.90
CA SER A 63 -19.15 0.66 23.30
C SER A 63 -20.42 0.71 22.45
N LEU A 64 -20.74 -0.39 21.78
CA LEU A 64 -21.92 -0.57 20.93
C LEU A 64 -22.97 -1.46 21.61
N GLY A 65 -23.02 -1.43 22.96
CA GLY A 65 -23.89 -2.27 23.78
C GLY A 65 -23.16 -3.45 24.45
N GLN A 66 -21.90 -3.68 24.12
CA GLN A 66 -20.99 -4.58 24.83
C GLN A 66 -20.23 -3.88 25.96
N GLU A 67 -19.70 -4.64 26.92
CA GLU A 67 -18.80 -4.10 27.94
C GLU A 67 -17.60 -3.37 27.31
N GLN A 68 -17.19 -2.26 27.92
CA GLN A 68 -16.09 -1.48 27.39
C GLN A 68 -14.79 -2.29 27.47
N GLU A 69 -14.11 -2.46 26.34
CA GLU A 69 -12.84 -3.17 26.30
C GLU A 69 -11.77 -2.41 27.11
N ALA A 70 -11.14 -3.13 28.05
CA ALA A 70 -10.05 -2.62 28.86
C ALA A 70 -8.72 -2.75 28.11
N LEU A 71 -8.46 -1.82 27.19
CA LEU A 71 -7.19 -1.78 26.46
C LEU A 71 -6.06 -1.19 27.32
N GLU A 72 -4.93 -1.88 27.38
CA GLU A 72 -3.76 -1.39 28.10
C GLU A 72 -3.07 -0.21 27.39
N ARG A 73 -3.13 -0.20 26.05
CA ARG A 73 -2.32 0.66 25.17
C ARG A 73 -3.19 1.45 24.21
N ASP A 74 -2.75 2.68 23.95
CA ASP A 74 -3.25 3.43 22.80
C ASP A 74 -2.91 2.67 21.51
N GLN A 75 -3.77 2.79 20.51
CA GLN A 75 -3.63 2.10 19.25
C GLN A 75 -3.31 3.11 18.15
N MET A 76 -2.42 2.74 17.24
CA MET A 76 -2.19 3.48 16.02
C MET A 76 -2.85 2.74 14.86
N LEU A 77 -3.84 3.39 14.28
CA LEU A 77 -4.52 2.97 13.06
C LEU A 77 -3.82 3.60 11.86
N PHE A 78 -3.38 2.76 10.93
CA PHE A 78 -2.92 3.17 9.62
C PHE A 78 -3.90 2.67 8.55
N LEU A 79 -4.33 3.57 7.69
CA LEU A 79 -5.22 3.31 6.56
C LEU A 79 -4.51 3.73 5.29
N SER A 80 -4.53 2.88 4.26
CA SER A 80 -4.00 3.26 2.95
C SER A 80 -4.79 2.63 1.82
N ASN A 81 -5.05 3.43 0.78
CA ASN A 81 -5.67 2.99 -0.46
C ASN A 81 -4.67 3.21 -1.60
N PHE A 82 -4.39 2.18 -2.40
CA PHE A 82 -3.36 2.25 -3.43
C PHE A 82 -3.64 1.31 -4.61
N ASN A 83 -2.87 1.47 -5.69
CA ASN A 83 -2.83 0.50 -6.79
C ASN A 83 -1.56 -0.34 -6.75
N GLY A 84 -1.66 -1.60 -7.17
CA GLY A 84 -0.56 -2.57 -7.13
C GLY A 84 -0.80 -3.69 -6.12
N THR A 85 0.16 -4.59 -5.98
CA THR A 85 0.09 -5.66 -4.97
C THR A 85 0.50 -5.16 -3.60
N TRP A 86 0.12 -5.93 -2.57
CA TRP A 86 0.53 -5.67 -1.19
C TRP A 86 2.06 -5.61 -1.07
N ASP A 87 2.78 -6.57 -1.68
CA ASP A 87 4.24 -6.59 -1.64
C ASP A 87 4.87 -5.39 -2.35
N GLN A 88 4.43 -5.07 -3.58
CA GLN A 88 4.92 -3.91 -4.32
C GLN A 88 4.72 -2.62 -3.54
N TYR A 89 3.59 -2.49 -2.86
CA TYR A 89 3.30 -1.34 -2.03
C TYR A 89 4.24 -1.26 -0.84
N ILE A 90 4.41 -2.34 -0.06
CA ILE A 90 5.27 -2.32 1.13
C ILE A 90 6.74 -2.10 0.74
N ASP A 91 7.20 -2.71 -0.35
CA ASP A 91 8.55 -2.51 -0.89
C ASP A 91 8.76 -1.05 -1.31
N ALA A 92 7.84 -0.50 -2.12
CA ALA A 92 7.93 0.90 -2.55
C ALA A 92 7.84 1.91 -1.38
N PHE A 93 7.12 1.55 -0.31
CA PHE A 93 7.05 2.36 0.91
C PHE A 93 8.36 2.33 1.69
N ALA A 94 8.96 1.15 1.88
CA ALA A 94 10.21 0.99 2.59
C ALA A 94 11.39 1.62 1.83
N ASP A 95 11.44 1.47 0.51
CA ASP A 95 12.50 2.03 -0.33
C ASP A 95 12.37 3.54 -0.51
N GLY A 96 11.14 4.04 -0.69
CA GLY A 96 10.91 5.44 -0.99
C GLY A 96 11.11 6.35 0.22
N ILE A 97 10.77 5.90 1.43
CA ILE A 97 10.69 6.76 2.64
C ILE A 97 10.96 5.98 3.94
N PRO A 98 12.13 5.33 4.06
CA PRO A 98 12.45 4.55 5.27
C PRO A 98 12.40 5.41 6.54
N THR A 99 12.92 6.64 6.47
CA THR A 99 12.94 7.57 7.62
C THR A 99 11.57 8.09 8.02
N GLY A 100 10.65 8.28 7.07
CA GLY A 100 9.27 8.73 7.36
C GLY A 100 8.40 7.63 7.95
N LEU A 101 8.58 6.39 7.50
CA LEU A 101 7.94 5.21 8.11
C LEU A 101 8.41 5.00 9.54
N ASP A 102 9.72 5.02 9.75
CA ASP A 102 10.31 4.85 11.07
C ASP A 102 9.85 5.95 12.03
N LEU A 103 9.63 7.17 11.53
CA LEU A 103 9.13 8.29 12.33
C LEU A 103 7.71 8.04 12.87
N PHE A 104 6.81 7.48 12.05
CA PHE A 104 5.41 7.28 12.46
C PHE A 104 5.18 6.01 13.26
N TRP A 105 5.92 4.94 12.99
CA TRP A 105 5.92 3.72 13.82
C TRP A 105 6.95 3.77 14.94
N TYR A 106 7.64 4.91 15.12
CA TYR A 106 8.65 5.08 16.14
C TYR A 106 8.10 4.63 17.48
N LYS A 107 8.76 3.68 18.16
CA LYS A 107 8.31 3.18 19.48
C LYS A 107 6.86 2.65 19.50
N ASN A 108 6.29 2.22 18.38
CA ASN A 108 5.20 1.25 18.46
C ASN A 108 5.74 -0.07 19.02
N ALA A 109 4.88 -0.83 19.69
CA ALA A 109 5.30 -2.03 20.35
C ALA A 109 5.84 -3.04 19.32
N ARG A 110 7.06 -3.52 19.56
CA ARG A 110 7.77 -4.51 18.74
C ARG A 110 7.96 -4.11 17.27
N TYR A 111 7.93 -2.80 16.97
CA TYR A 111 8.25 -2.33 15.64
C TYR A 111 9.72 -2.68 15.29
N PRO A 112 9.98 -3.41 14.19
CA PRO A 112 11.33 -3.88 13.87
C PRO A 112 12.18 -2.84 13.11
N GLY A 113 11.62 -1.68 12.77
CA GLY A 113 12.18 -0.77 11.77
C GLY A 113 11.63 -1.09 10.36
N SER A 114 11.72 -0.12 9.46
CA SER A 114 11.34 -0.28 8.04
C SER A 114 12.39 -1.09 7.25
N VAL A 115 13.64 -1.11 7.71
CA VAL A 115 14.76 -1.87 7.15
C VAL A 115 15.38 -2.72 8.25
N PRO A 116 15.58 -4.05 8.05
CA PRO A 116 15.34 -4.81 6.82
C PRO A 116 13.83 -5.06 6.52
N ILE A 117 13.50 -5.20 5.23
CA ILE A 117 12.11 -5.25 4.74
C ILE A 117 11.32 -6.48 5.20
N THR A 118 11.96 -7.64 5.34
CA THR A 118 11.27 -8.89 5.67
C THR A 118 10.63 -8.86 7.07
N PRO A 119 11.34 -8.49 8.15
CA PRO A 119 10.71 -8.27 9.45
C PRO A 119 9.60 -7.22 9.43
N PHE A 120 9.75 -6.15 8.64
CA PHE A 120 8.73 -5.12 8.50
C PHE A 120 7.45 -5.67 7.84
N LYS A 121 7.58 -6.41 6.73
CA LYS A 121 6.45 -7.11 6.09
C LYS A 121 5.73 -8.05 7.06
N SER A 122 6.48 -8.85 7.80
CA SER A 122 5.93 -9.75 8.83
C SER A 122 5.18 -8.99 9.92
N TYR A 123 5.73 -7.86 10.38
CA TYR A 123 5.08 -6.99 11.35
C TYR A 123 3.77 -6.40 10.81
N ILE A 124 3.76 -5.86 9.59
CA ILE A 124 2.54 -5.31 8.99
C ILE A 124 1.50 -6.40 8.81
N ARG A 125 1.88 -7.57 8.26
CA ARG A 125 0.96 -8.70 8.07
C ARG A 125 0.33 -9.15 9.38
N ALA A 126 1.10 -9.22 10.47
CA ALA A 126 0.60 -9.63 11.78
C ALA A 126 -0.36 -8.62 12.44
N ASN A 127 -0.33 -7.36 12.00
CA ASN A 127 -1.15 -6.27 12.55
C ASN A 127 -2.22 -5.77 11.56
N GLN A 128 -2.29 -6.35 10.37
CA GLN A 128 -3.28 -6.01 9.36
C GLN A 128 -4.61 -6.65 9.68
N ILE A 129 -5.68 -5.88 9.52
CA ILE A 129 -7.05 -6.37 9.58
C ILE A 129 -7.59 -6.37 8.16
N ASP A 130 -8.03 -7.54 7.70
CA ASP A 130 -8.68 -7.65 6.40
C ASP A 130 -10.10 -7.10 6.48
N CYS A 131 -10.49 -6.35 5.47
CA CYS A 131 -11.82 -5.77 5.35
C CYS A 131 -12.80 -6.81 4.83
N ASP A 132 -13.95 -6.93 5.47
CA ASP A 132 -15.08 -7.73 4.95
C ASP A 132 -15.64 -7.13 3.66
N PHE A 133 -15.67 -5.78 3.59
CA PHE A 133 -16.12 -5.03 2.43
C PHE A 133 -15.32 -3.75 2.25
N TYR A 134 -14.66 -3.62 1.09
CA TYR A 134 -13.91 -2.42 0.72
C TYR A 134 -14.68 -1.60 -0.33
N TYR A 135 -15.16 -0.43 0.09
CA TYR A 135 -15.83 0.52 -0.80
C TYR A 135 -14.83 1.43 -1.52
N ASN A 136 -15.00 1.55 -2.84
CA ASN A 136 -14.29 2.50 -3.70
C ASN A 136 -15.30 3.13 -4.65
N ALA A 137 -15.29 4.47 -4.76
CA ALA A 137 -16.21 5.22 -5.62
C ALA A 137 -15.93 5.04 -7.13
N THR A 138 -14.70 4.67 -7.49
CA THR A 138 -14.29 4.41 -8.87
C THR A 138 -13.63 3.04 -8.95
N PRO A 139 -14.39 1.95 -8.72
CA PRO A 139 -13.84 0.61 -8.74
C PRO A 139 -13.32 0.31 -10.14
N GLY A 140 -12.07 -0.15 -10.21
CA GLY A 140 -11.39 -0.48 -11.45
C GLY A 140 -10.62 0.64 -12.14
N ALA A 141 -10.67 1.85 -11.58
CA ALA A 141 -9.77 2.94 -11.96
C ALA A 141 -8.54 2.97 -11.05
N ALA A 142 -7.36 3.06 -11.64
CA ALA A 142 -6.14 3.44 -10.94
C ALA A 142 -6.06 4.97 -10.78
N TYR A 143 -5.20 5.43 -9.87
CA TYR A 143 -4.91 6.85 -9.68
C TYR A 143 -4.57 7.53 -11.01
N ARG A 144 -3.70 6.89 -11.81
CA ARG A 144 -3.29 7.40 -13.12
C ARG A 144 -4.45 7.45 -14.11
N ASP A 145 -5.36 6.48 -14.08
CA ASP A 145 -6.54 6.46 -14.95
C ASP A 145 -7.43 7.68 -14.68
N ILE A 146 -7.65 8.01 -13.41
CA ILE A 146 -8.45 9.17 -13.00
C ILE A 146 -7.78 10.47 -13.45
N ILE A 147 -6.47 10.62 -13.19
CA ILE A 147 -5.72 11.83 -13.57
C ILE A 147 -5.69 12.02 -15.10
N SER A 148 -5.48 10.95 -15.86
CA SER A 148 -5.49 10.99 -17.32
C SER A 148 -6.88 11.29 -17.89
N ALA A 149 -7.95 10.69 -17.35
CA ALA A 149 -9.32 11.01 -17.73
C ALA A 149 -9.67 12.49 -17.46
N LEU A 150 -9.23 13.06 -16.33
CA LEU A 150 -9.40 14.49 -16.04
C LEU A 150 -8.64 15.38 -17.02
N ARG A 151 -7.47 14.94 -17.52
CA ARG A 151 -6.73 15.66 -18.57
C ARG A 151 -7.50 15.65 -19.89
N VAL A 152 -7.99 14.49 -20.31
CA VAL A 152 -8.84 14.35 -21.51
C VAL A 152 -10.06 15.27 -21.40
N ARG A 153 -10.75 15.26 -20.24
CA ARG A 153 -11.90 16.15 -20.00
C ARG A 153 -11.54 17.62 -20.17
N ARG A 154 -10.40 18.07 -19.64
CA ARG A 154 -9.95 19.47 -19.79
C ARG A 154 -9.74 19.83 -21.25
N VAL A 155 -9.06 18.96 -22.01
CA VAL A 155 -8.82 19.15 -23.43
C VAL A 155 -10.13 19.20 -24.23
N LEU A 156 -11.10 18.34 -23.91
CA LEU A 156 -12.42 18.36 -24.55
C LEU A 156 -13.16 19.69 -24.29
N LEU A 157 -13.07 20.25 -23.09
CA LEU A 157 -13.69 21.55 -22.77
C LEU A 157 -13.01 22.71 -23.52
N GLU A 158 -11.68 22.67 -23.65
CA GLU A 158 -10.93 23.62 -24.48
C GLU A 158 -11.36 23.54 -25.95
N LEU A 159 -11.42 22.33 -26.51
CA LEU A 159 -11.85 22.10 -27.89
C LEU A 159 -13.30 22.53 -28.13
N ALA A 160 -14.20 22.30 -27.18
CA ALA A 160 -15.58 22.77 -27.26
C ALA A 160 -15.67 24.31 -27.32
N THR A 161 -14.81 24.99 -26.56
CA THR A 161 -14.72 26.46 -26.58
C THR A 161 -14.21 26.96 -27.93
N ILE A 162 -13.16 26.34 -28.48
CA ILE A 162 -12.61 26.70 -29.79
C ILE A 162 -13.65 26.46 -30.89
N HIS A 163 -14.31 25.30 -30.87
CA HIS A 163 -15.37 24.95 -31.82
C HIS A 163 -16.51 25.98 -31.83
N ALA A 164 -16.92 26.47 -30.66
CA ALA A 164 -18.01 27.43 -30.55
C ALA A 164 -17.66 28.84 -31.06
N ASN A 165 -16.38 29.21 -31.11
CA ASN A 165 -15.95 30.59 -31.33
C ASN A 165 -15.05 30.78 -32.57
N THR A 166 -14.76 29.71 -33.32
CA THR A 166 -13.81 29.76 -34.45
C THR A 166 -14.33 28.97 -35.65
N THR A 167 -13.62 29.04 -36.78
CA THR A 167 -14.00 28.33 -38.01
C THR A 167 -13.58 26.85 -37.95
N PRO A 168 -14.20 25.97 -38.76
CA PRO A 168 -13.84 24.56 -38.84
C PRO A 168 -12.36 24.31 -39.15
N GLU A 169 -11.73 25.17 -39.95
CA GLU A 169 -10.31 25.07 -40.34
C GLU A 169 -9.40 25.32 -39.13
N VAL A 170 -9.72 26.34 -38.33
CA VAL A 170 -9.00 26.65 -37.08
C VAL A 170 -9.20 25.52 -36.08
N PHE A 171 -10.44 25.06 -35.90
CA PHE A 171 -10.73 23.92 -35.03
C PHE A 171 -9.94 22.67 -35.42
N ALA A 172 -9.83 22.35 -36.71
CA ALA A 172 -9.11 21.17 -37.18
C ALA A 172 -7.61 21.20 -36.82
N VAL A 173 -6.98 22.38 -36.82
CA VAL A 173 -5.58 22.56 -36.39
C VAL A 173 -5.45 22.25 -34.89
N PHE A 174 -6.26 22.90 -34.06
CA PHE A 174 -6.24 22.69 -32.60
C PHE A 174 -6.62 21.26 -32.22
N TYR A 175 -7.59 20.65 -32.90
CA TYR A 175 -7.98 19.27 -32.67
C TYR A 175 -6.81 18.31 -32.85
N ARG A 176 -6.05 18.42 -33.95
CA ARG A 176 -4.88 17.56 -34.20
C ARG A 176 -3.80 17.75 -33.15
N GLU A 177 -3.48 18.99 -32.80
CA GLU A 177 -2.50 19.31 -31.75
C GLU A 177 -2.90 18.69 -30.41
N LYS A 178 -4.15 18.93 -29.99
CA LYS A 178 -4.67 18.47 -28.71
C LYS A 178 -4.83 16.95 -28.68
N LEU A 179 -5.29 16.32 -29.75
CA LEU A 179 -5.41 14.87 -29.87
C LEU A 179 -4.07 14.19 -29.62
N LEU A 180 -2.99 14.68 -30.25
CA LEU A 180 -1.65 14.11 -30.04
C LEU A 180 -1.20 14.19 -28.57
N SER A 181 -1.64 15.21 -27.82
CA SER A 181 -1.30 15.39 -26.41
C SER A 181 -2.02 14.44 -25.45
N VAL A 182 -3.21 13.92 -25.81
CA VAL A 182 -4.05 13.10 -24.92
C VAL A 182 -4.51 11.76 -25.51
N GLN A 183 -4.09 11.40 -26.73
CA GLN A 183 -4.53 10.17 -27.41
C GLN A 183 -4.26 8.88 -26.61
N ASN A 184 -3.28 8.90 -25.69
CA ASN A 184 -2.92 7.76 -24.84
C ASN A 184 -3.42 7.90 -23.38
N ASP A 185 -4.26 8.90 -23.09
CA ASP A 185 -4.75 9.18 -21.73
C ASP A 185 -6.09 8.47 -21.39
N LEU A 186 -6.61 7.64 -22.30
CA LEU A 186 -7.74 6.74 -22.01
C LEU A 186 -7.24 5.32 -21.83
N THR A 187 -7.21 4.87 -20.58
CA THR A 187 -6.75 3.54 -20.19
C THR A 187 -7.92 2.58 -19.96
N THR A 188 -7.63 1.28 -19.86
CA THR A 188 -8.64 0.25 -19.58
C THR A 188 -9.08 0.28 -18.12
N GLN A 189 -10.38 0.27 -17.87
CA GLN A 189 -10.94 0.07 -16.53
C GLN A 189 -11.04 -1.42 -16.21
N GLY A 190 -11.08 -1.80 -14.91
CA GLY A 190 -11.38 -3.17 -14.50
C GLY A 190 -10.45 -3.69 -13.41
N TYR A 191 -9.99 -4.94 -13.54
CA TYR A 191 -9.09 -5.51 -12.54
C TYR A 191 -7.65 -5.07 -12.77
N SER A 192 -6.87 -4.94 -11.68
CA SER A 192 -5.41 -4.84 -11.85
C SER A 192 -4.92 -6.10 -12.54
N PRO A 193 -3.91 -6.04 -13.43
CA PRO A 193 -3.11 -7.22 -13.68
C PRO A 193 -2.63 -7.72 -12.31
N VAL A 194 -3.12 -8.89 -11.91
CA VAL A 194 -2.63 -9.57 -10.72
C VAL A 194 -1.15 -9.83 -11.01
N ALA A 195 -0.24 -9.46 -10.11
CA ALA A 195 1.14 -9.92 -10.26
C ALA A 195 1.06 -11.44 -10.43
N SER A 196 1.64 -11.95 -11.51
CA SER A 196 1.58 -13.37 -11.82
C SER A 196 1.84 -14.16 -10.54
N MET A 197 0.91 -15.04 -10.17
CA MET A 197 1.10 -15.94 -9.03
C MET A 197 2.38 -16.76 -9.20
N GLU A 198 2.97 -16.79 -10.40
CA GLU A 198 4.26 -17.43 -10.68
C GLU A 198 5.39 -16.95 -9.79
N THR A 199 5.44 -15.69 -9.34
CA THR A 199 6.52 -15.26 -8.44
C THR A 199 6.35 -15.86 -7.04
N ASP A 200 5.12 -15.84 -6.50
CA ASP A 200 4.80 -16.46 -5.21
C ASP A 200 4.92 -17.99 -5.27
N LEU A 201 4.45 -18.61 -6.36
CA LEU A 201 4.57 -20.04 -6.61
C LEU A 201 6.03 -20.45 -6.80
N ALA A 202 6.84 -19.66 -7.50
CA ALA A 202 8.27 -19.92 -7.65
C ALA A 202 9.01 -19.83 -6.31
N GLU A 203 8.67 -18.87 -5.47
CA GLU A 203 9.24 -18.78 -4.11
C GLU A 203 8.77 -19.94 -3.22
N GLN A 204 7.49 -20.32 -3.27
CA GLN A 204 6.98 -21.52 -2.59
C GLN A 204 7.69 -22.80 -3.05
N HIS A 205 7.91 -22.95 -4.36
CA HIS A 205 8.65 -24.07 -4.93
C HIS A 205 10.11 -24.06 -4.49
N ARG A 206 10.76 -22.89 -4.46
CA ARG A 206 12.14 -22.73 -3.98
C ARG A 206 12.25 -23.13 -2.50
N GLN A 207 11.36 -22.65 -1.65
CA GLN A 207 11.32 -23.00 -0.23
C GLN A 207 11.07 -24.49 -0.01
N LYS A 208 10.14 -25.08 -0.77
CA LYS A 208 9.88 -26.52 -0.74
C LYS A 208 11.12 -27.32 -1.16
N SER A 209 11.77 -26.93 -2.25
CA SER A 209 13.00 -27.56 -2.74
C SER A 209 14.12 -27.50 -1.70
N ASN A 210 14.33 -26.35 -1.06
CA ASN A 210 15.35 -26.18 -0.03
C ASN A 210 15.10 -27.06 1.19
N ARG A 211 13.84 -27.18 1.64
CA ARG A 211 13.46 -28.08 2.76
C ARG A 211 13.74 -29.54 2.43
N ILE A 212 13.40 -29.98 1.22
CA ILE A 212 13.65 -31.35 0.77
C ILE A 212 15.16 -31.63 0.73
N ALA A 213 15.95 -30.70 0.16
CA ALA A 213 17.40 -30.84 0.10
C ALA A 213 18.02 -30.95 1.50
N SER A 214 17.60 -30.12 2.46
CA SER A 214 18.07 -30.22 3.85
C SER A 214 17.71 -31.56 4.50
N ALA A 215 16.49 -32.04 4.31
CA ALA A 215 16.05 -33.33 4.87
C ALA A 215 16.78 -34.52 4.25
N MET A 216 17.12 -34.47 2.95
CA MET A 216 17.92 -35.51 2.30
C MET A 216 19.34 -35.57 2.87
N VAL A 217 19.99 -34.42 3.07
CA VAL A 217 21.33 -34.36 3.68
C VAL A 217 21.33 -34.90 5.11
N GLU A 218 20.28 -34.63 5.89
CA GLU A 218 20.14 -35.20 7.23
C GLU A 218 19.94 -36.73 7.21
N ALA A 219 19.15 -37.23 6.25
CA ALA A 219 18.93 -38.66 6.06
C ALA A 219 20.21 -39.38 5.62
N GLU A 220 20.98 -38.81 4.68
CA GLU A 220 22.27 -39.36 4.24
C GLU A 220 23.27 -39.46 5.40
N ARG A 221 23.39 -38.41 6.22
CA ARG A 221 24.24 -38.45 7.44
C ARG A 221 23.79 -39.48 8.47
N ALA A 222 22.48 -39.68 8.60
CA ALA A 222 21.94 -40.69 9.52
C ALA A 222 22.26 -42.11 9.03
N VAL A 223 22.22 -42.34 7.71
CA VAL A 223 22.60 -43.62 7.10
C VAL A 223 24.10 -43.88 7.23
N GLU A 224 24.96 -42.89 6.91
CA GLU A 224 26.41 -43.01 7.09
C GLU A 224 26.78 -43.38 8.52
N LYS A 225 26.11 -42.78 9.51
CA LYS A 225 26.34 -43.08 10.92
C LYS A 225 25.92 -44.50 11.32
N ILE A 226 24.86 -45.04 10.71
CA ILE A 226 24.44 -46.43 10.93
C ILE A 226 25.46 -47.39 10.33
N ASP A 227 26.02 -47.07 9.17
CA ASP A 227 27.05 -47.88 8.51
C ASP A 227 28.41 -47.83 9.24
N GLU A 228 28.72 -46.75 9.98
CA GLU A 228 29.90 -46.68 10.85
C GLU A 228 29.74 -47.48 12.16
N ASP A 229 28.51 -47.72 12.61
CA ASP A 229 28.18 -48.43 13.86
C ASP A 229 28.00 -49.97 13.67
N ILE A 230 28.16 -50.49 12.44
CA ILE A 230 28.10 -51.92 12.05
C ILE A 230 29.50 -52.46 11.74
#